data_AF-A0A518HEV7-F1
#
_entry.id   AF-A0A518HEV7-F1
#
_cell.length_a   1.000
_cell.length_b   1.000
_cell.length_c   1.000
_cell.angle_alpha   90.00
_cell.angle_beta   90.00
_cell.angle_gamma   90.00
#
_symmetry.space_group_name_H-M   'P 1'
#
loop_
_entity.id
_entity.type
_entity.pdbx_description
1 polymer ?
#
loop_
_entity_poly.entity_id
_entity_poly.type
_entity_poly.pdbx_seq_one_letter_code
_entity_poly.pdbx_strand_id
1 'polypeptide(L)' 'MSSDVLGILADLQRKFAPACGRIQFCGLDPLLRDMFRITHLEDVFDICTDEAEALGLLIS' A
#
# COMPACT_ATOMS: atom_id res chain seq x y z
N MET A 1 -2.12 3.19 -13.49
CA MET A 1 -2.69 3.98 -12.38
C MET A 1 -3.12 5.33 -12.93
N SER A 2 -4.36 5.75 -12.70
CA SER A 2 -4.84 7.11 -13.02
C SER A 2 -4.68 8.05 -11.82
N SER A 3 -4.81 9.35 -12.05
CA SER A 3 -4.85 10.38 -10.99
C SER A 3 -5.94 10.09 -9.95
N ASP A 4 -7.06 9.54 -10.37
CA ASP A 4 -8.20 9.25 -9.50
C ASP A 4 -7.85 8.16 -8.48
N VAL A 5 -7.13 7.12 -8.92
CA VAL A 5 -6.68 6.05 -8.02
C VAL A 5 -5.65 6.57 -7.02
N LEU A 6 -4.74 7.45 -7.45
CA LEU A 6 -3.78 8.10 -6.55
C LEU A 6 -4.52 8.96 -5.50
N GLY A 7 -5.57 9.67 -5.90
CA GLY A 7 -6.43 10.44 -4.99
C GLY A 7 -7.09 9.54 -3.93
N ILE A 8 -7.65 8.41 -4.36
CA ILE A 8 -8.26 7.42 -3.45
C ILE A 8 -7.23 6.89 -2.45
N LEU A 9 -6.02 6.54 -2.90
CA LEU A 9 -4.94 6.05 -2.04
C LEU A 9 -4.51 7.12 -1.02
N ALA A 10 -4.35 8.36 -1.47
CA ALA A 10 -4.01 9.48 -0.59
C ALA A 10 -5.08 9.71 0.49
N ASP A 11 -6.36 9.64 0.13
CA ASP A 11 -7.46 9.75 1.08
C ASP A 11 -7.53 8.57 2.04
N LEU A 12 -7.21 7.36 1.58
CA LEU A 12 -7.07 6.19 2.45
C LEU A 12 -5.97 6.44 3.48
N GLN A 13 -4.77 6.82 3.05
CA GLN A 13 -3.65 7.07 3.95
C GLN A 13 -3.98 8.15 5.00
N ARG A 14 -4.63 9.25 4.59
CA ARG A 14 -5.05 10.31 5.52
C ARG A 14 -6.05 9.84 6.56
N LYS A 15 -6.92 8.86 6.24
CA LYS A 15 -7.89 8.32 7.19
C LYS A 15 -7.24 7.46 8.27
N PHE A 16 -6.17 6.73 7.94
CA PHE A 16 -5.52 5.81 8.87
C PHE A 16 -4.29 6.42 9.58
N ALA A 17 -3.69 7.47 9.02
CA ALA A 17 -2.58 8.19 9.63
C ALA A 17 -2.83 8.65 11.10
N PRO A 18 -4.02 9.16 11.49
CA PRO A 18 -4.28 9.57 12.87
C PRO A 18 -4.27 8.42 13.87
N ALA A 19 -4.52 7.19 13.41
CA ALA A 19 -4.51 6.00 14.24
C ALA A 19 -3.13 5.31 14.29
N CYS A 20 -2.09 5.93 13.71
CA CYS A 20 -0.82 5.28 13.41
C CYS A 20 -0.99 3.95 12.65
N GLY A 21 -2.09 3.82 11.90
CA GLY A 21 -2.40 2.62 11.15
C GLY A 21 -1.52 2.54 9.91
N ARG A 22 -0.95 1.36 9.65
CA ARG A 22 -0.27 1.06 8.39
C ARG A 22 -1.24 0.35 7.47
N ILE A 23 -1.21 0.71 6.19
CA ILE A 23 -1.97 0.01 5.15
C ILE A 23 -0.98 -0.86 4.38
N GLN A 24 -1.36 -2.12 4.22
CA GLN A 24 -0.53 -3.12 3.57
C GLN A 24 -1.25 -3.65 2.34
N PHE A 25 -0.52 -3.80 1.25
CA PHE A 25 -1.02 -4.36 0.00
C PHE A 25 -0.28 -5.66 -0.30
N CYS A 26 -1.03 -6.74 -0.52
CA CYS A 26 -0.50 -8.01 -1.02
C CYS A 26 -1.25 -8.43 -2.30
N GLY A 27 -0.63 -9.32 -3.09
CA GLY A 27 -1.28 -9.85 -4.30
C GLY A 27 -1.39 -8.86 -5.47
N LEU A 28 -0.59 -7.78 -5.46
CA LEU A 28 -0.47 -6.89 -6.60
C LEU A 28 0.19 -7.64 -7.76
N ASP A 29 -0.38 -7.53 -8.96
CA ASP A 29 0.27 -8.03 -10.16
C ASP A 29 1.61 -7.29 -10.41
N PRO A 30 2.53 -7.88 -11.20
CA PRO A 30 3.86 -7.29 -11.41
C PRO A 30 3.84 -5.87 -11.97
N LEU A 31 2.91 -5.55 -12.88
CA LEU A 31 2.80 -4.22 -13.46
C LEU A 31 2.39 -3.21 -12.39
N LEU A 32 1.42 -3.57 -11.55
CA LEU A 32 0.96 -2.71 -10.47
C LEU A 32 2.04 -2.51 -9.41
N ARG A 33 2.81 -3.55 -9.07
CA ARG A 33 3.98 -3.44 -8.18
C ARG A 33 5.02 -2.46 -8.72
N ASP A 34 5.36 -2.57 -10.00
CA ASP A 34 6.29 -1.63 -10.64
C ASP A 34 5.75 -0.20 -10.63
N MET A 35 4.43 -0.02 -10.82
CA MET A 35 3.82 1.30 -10.73
C MET A 35 3.96 1.92 -9.34
N PHE A 36 3.75 1.14 -8.28
CA PHE A 36 3.94 1.61 -6.90
C PHE A 36 5.38 2.02 -6.64
N ARG A 37 6.36 1.26 -7.16
CA ARG A 37 7.79 1.61 -7.10
C ARG A 37 8.10 2.91 -7.84
N ILE A 38 7.65 3.04 -9.09
CA ILE A 38 7.88 4.24 -9.93
C ILE A 38 7.28 5.49 -9.29
N THR A 39 6.15 5.34 -8.61
CA THR A 39 5.43 6.45 -7.97
C THR A 39 5.84 6.69 -6.51
N HIS A 40 6.83 5.94 -6.00
CA HIS A 40 7.29 6.00 -4.60
C HIS A 40 6.19 5.75 -3.57
N LEU A 41 5.11 5.07 -3.97
CA LEU A 41 4.03 4.70 -3.05
C LEU A 41 4.44 3.57 -2.10
N GLU A 42 5.51 2.84 -2.43
CA GLU A 42 6.13 1.84 -1.54
C GLU A 42 6.76 2.46 -0.28
N ASP A 43 7.06 3.76 -0.28
CA ASP A 43 7.55 4.47 0.92
C ASP A 43 6.40 4.88 1.86
N VAL A 44 5.16 4.85 1.36
CA VAL A 44 3.94 5.29 2.06
C VAL A 44 3.11 4.10 2.52
N PHE A 45 3.13 3.01 1.76
CA PHE A 45 2.36 1.79 1.98
C PHE A 45 3.28 0.58 2.06
N ASP A 46 2.97 -0.38 2.94
CA ASP A 46 3.73 -1.63 2.99
C ASP A 46 3.30 -2.52 1.82
N ILE A 47 4.22 -2.83 0.90
CA ILE A 47 3.95 -3.68 -0.26
C ILE A 47 4.49 -5.09 -0.02
N CYS A 48 3.59 -6.01 0.35
CA CYS A 48 3.89 -7.40 0.64
C CYS A 48 3.80 -8.28 -0.63
N THR A 49 4.60 -9.34 -0.66
CA THR A 49 4.60 -10.37 -1.71
C THR A 49 3.36 -11.24 -1.67
N ASP A 50 2.96 -11.67 -0.48
CA ASP A 50 1.80 -12.53 -0.30
C ASP A 50 1.02 -12.15 0.96
N GLU A 51 -0.12 -12.83 1.12
CA GLU A 51 -1.01 -12.65 2.27
C GLU A 51 -0.33 -13.07 3.58
N ALA A 52 0.57 -14.07 3.57
CA ALA A 52 1.24 -14.53 4.77
C ALA A 52 2.22 -13.47 5.31
N GLU A 53 2.95 -12.79 4.44
CA GLU A 53 3.82 -11.66 4.79
C GLU A 53 3.01 -10.49 5.37
N ALA A 54 1.89 -10.14 4.73
CA ALA A 54 1.00 -9.08 5.22
C ALA A 54 0.45 -9.42 6.60
N LEU A 55 -0.06 -10.63 6.80
CA LEU A 55 -0.53 -11.07 8.12
C LEU A 55 0.59 -11.02 9.14
N GLY A 56 1.80 -11.48 8.81
CA GLY A 56 2.94 -11.46 9.73
C GLY A 56 3.28 -10.07 10.28
N LEU A 57 3.12 -9.02 9.46
CA LEU A 57 3.36 -7.64 9.86
C LEU A 57 2.24 -7.01 10.69
N LEU A 58 1.02 -7.55 10.64
CA LEU A 58 -0.11 -7.06 11.45
C LEU A 58 -0.08 -7.57 12.90
N ILE A 59 0.59 -8.70 13.14
CA ILE A 59 0.66 -9.37 14.46
C ILE A 59 2.00 -9.13 15.19
N SER A 60 2.93 -8.39 14.57
CA SER A 60 4.27 -8.09 15.10
C SER A 60 4.32 -6.84 15.97
#